data_AF-A0A3C0AG25-F1
#
_entry.id   AF-A0A3C0AG25-F1
#
_cell.length_a   1.000
_cell.length_b   1.000
_cell.length_c   1.000
_cell.angle_alpha   90.00
_cell.angle_beta   90.00
_cell.angle_gamma   90.00
#
_symmetry.space_group_name_H-M   'P 1'
#
loop_
_entity.id
_entity.type
_entity.pdbx_description
1 polymer ?
#
loop_
_entity_poly.entity_id
_entity_poly.type
_entity_poly.pdbx_seq_one_letter_code
_entity_poly.pdbx_strand_id
1 'polypeptide(L)'
;DGSVVNVSLAGDASVQDVLDSINAVDPGNLVAGIDPNTNAFQITDNSGTCPLSIAGNAVSDALGLAVTEGGTDNSVPLQGNFVPIKLQVTLNTTGNGLTIFDASGTGPLEIPANEIAYALGIDGIETGTDPLVGLVGDEPNPKESTGVLSLLSRLENSLRDGNDQEIGRIGGLLDTEIARVNRVRGDIGSRMSVLEESNNRLKDQEVKIKEAISNEFETDLTEVIIEITQRQNAFQANLQVTSQALQLTLLSYL
;
A
#
# COMPACT_ATOMS: atom_id res chain seq x y z
N ASP A 1 60.72 23.09 -3.64
CA ASP A 1 61.86 24.05 -3.73
C ASP A 1 61.65 25.35 -2.94
N GLY A 2 60.58 25.46 -2.13
CA GLY A 2 60.25 26.69 -1.42
C GLY A 2 59.59 27.77 -2.30
N SER A 3 59.23 27.43 -3.53
CA SER A 3 58.43 28.30 -4.40
C SER A 3 57.04 28.52 -3.83
N VAL A 4 56.49 29.71 -4.10
CA VAL A 4 55.13 30.08 -3.73
C VAL A 4 54.39 30.46 -5.00
N VAL A 5 53.25 29.84 -5.19
CA VAL A 5 52.41 30.01 -6.37
C VAL A 5 51.03 30.48 -5.93
N ASN A 6 50.49 31.48 -6.65
CA ASN A 6 49.11 31.95 -6.44
C ASN A 6 48.26 31.54 -7.63
N VAL A 7 47.12 30.91 -7.35
CA VAL A 7 46.15 30.54 -8.38
C VAL A 7 44.91 31.43 -8.24
N SER A 8 44.52 32.07 -9.33
CA SER A 8 43.25 32.79 -9.40
C SER A 8 42.21 31.91 -10.08
N LEU A 9 41.12 31.62 -9.37
CA LEU A 9 39.97 30.88 -9.92
C LEU A 9 38.85 31.80 -10.41
N ALA A 10 39.12 33.10 -10.50
CA ALA A 10 38.13 34.09 -10.90
C ALA A 10 37.79 33.91 -12.39
N GLY A 11 36.54 33.53 -12.67
CA GLY A 11 36.04 33.33 -14.03
C GLY A 11 35.94 31.87 -14.46
N ASP A 12 36.43 30.92 -13.65
CA ASP A 12 36.27 29.49 -13.89
C ASP A 12 34.80 29.10 -13.69
N ALA A 13 34.17 28.50 -14.70
CA ALA A 13 32.74 28.19 -14.69
C ALA A 13 32.46 26.69 -14.49
N SER A 14 33.46 25.85 -14.71
CA SER A 14 33.38 24.40 -14.56
C SER A 14 34.55 23.84 -13.75
N VAL A 15 34.40 22.61 -13.25
CA VAL A 15 35.48 21.90 -12.56
C VAL A 15 36.69 21.73 -13.47
N GLN A 16 36.48 21.53 -14.77
CA GLN A 16 37.59 21.42 -15.72
C GLN A 16 38.35 22.75 -15.85
N ASP A 17 37.66 23.89 -15.87
CA ASP A 17 38.31 25.21 -15.92
C ASP A 17 39.20 25.42 -14.68
N VAL A 18 38.72 25.02 -13.50
CA VAL A 18 39.49 25.10 -12.24
C VAL A 18 40.73 24.22 -12.29
N LEU A 19 40.60 22.98 -12.77
CA LEU A 19 41.73 22.05 -12.93
C LEU A 19 42.76 22.62 -13.91
N ASP A 20 42.31 23.16 -15.03
CA ASP A 20 43.18 23.74 -16.05
C ASP A 20 43.88 25.00 -15.52
N SER A 21 43.16 25.87 -14.80
CA SER A 21 43.71 27.07 -14.15
C SER A 21 44.79 26.74 -13.12
N ILE A 22 44.64 25.66 -12.34
CA ILE A 22 45.69 25.23 -11.39
C ILE A 22 46.89 24.61 -12.13
N ASN A 23 46.63 23.71 -13.08
CA ASN A 23 47.66 23.01 -13.86
C ASN A 23 48.48 23.98 -14.74
N ALA A 24 47.91 25.12 -15.12
CA ALA A 24 48.59 26.12 -15.94
C ALA A 24 49.65 26.93 -15.18
N VAL A 25 49.59 26.97 -13.84
CA VAL A 25 50.42 27.90 -13.07
C VAL A 25 51.86 27.40 -12.88
N ASP A 26 52.05 26.09 -12.73
CA ASP A 26 53.37 25.46 -12.80
C ASP A 26 53.30 24.11 -13.54
N PRO A 27 53.25 24.13 -14.89
CA PRO A 27 52.91 22.95 -15.68
C PRO A 27 53.84 21.76 -15.47
N GLY A 28 53.27 20.63 -15.07
CA GLY A 28 53.97 19.36 -14.86
C GLY A 28 54.62 19.21 -13.48
N ASN A 29 54.75 20.31 -12.74
CA ASN A 29 55.19 20.34 -11.36
C ASN A 29 54.00 20.38 -10.41
N LEU A 30 53.03 21.27 -10.63
CA LEU A 30 51.78 21.27 -9.89
C LEU A 30 50.71 20.57 -10.73
N VAL A 31 50.19 19.45 -10.24
CA VAL A 31 49.20 18.64 -10.96
C VAL A 31 47.92 18.52 -10.13
N ALA A 32 46.85 19.15 -10.60
CA ALA A 32 45.50 19.03 -10.09
C ALA A 32 44.68 18.02 -10.90
N GLY A 33 43.88 17.22 -10.20
CA GLY A 33 42.98 16.23 -10.78
C GLY A 33 41.80 15.90 -9.88
N ILE A 34 40.98 14.96 -10.32
CA ILE A 34 39.94 14.32 -9.50
C ILE A 34 40.35 12.88 -9.26
N ASP A 35 40.35 12.44 -8.00
CA ASP A 35 40.56 11.03 -7.67
C ASP A 35 39.36 10.22 -8.23
N PRO A 36 39.59 9.21 -9.09
CA PRO A 36 38.53 8.47 -9.77
C PRO A 36 37.70 7.57 -8.85
N ASN A 37 38.18 7.29 -7.63
CA ASN A 37 37.52 6.42 -6.66
C ASN A 37 36.72 7.23 -5.64
N THR A 38 37.23 8.39 -5.23
CA THR A 38 36.62 9.21 -4.18
C THR A 38 35.91 10.45 -4.72
N ASN A 39 36.12 10.79 -6.00
CA ASN A 39 35.76 12.08 -6.60
C ASN A 39 36.37 13.29 -5.86
N ALA A 40 37.41 13.08 -5.05
CA ALA A 40 38.07 14.15 -4.33
C ALA A 40 38.94 14.99 -5.26
N PHE A 41 39.05 16.29 -4.94
CA PHE A 41 39.99 17.17 -5.63
C PHE A 41 41.38 16.84 -5.10
N GLN A 42 42.31 16.50 -5.98
CA GLN A 42 43.66 16.10 -5.60
C GLN A 42 44.68 17.04 -6.24
N ILE A 43 45.71 17.43 -5.49
CA ILE A 43 46.82 18.25 -5.95
C ILE A 43 48.11 17.54 -5.59
N THR A 44 48.99 17.35 -6.58
CA THR A 44 50.30 16.71 -6.44
C THR A 44 51.39 17.71 -6.75
N ASP A 45 52.42 17.78 -5.91
CA ASP A 45 53.64 18.55 -6.16
C ASP A 45 54.79 17.66 -6.64
N ASN A 46 55.03 17.66 -7.95
CA ASN A 46 56.12 16.96 -8.63
C ASN A 46 57.43 17.79 -8.70
N SER A 47 57.48 19.00 -8.13
CA SER A 47 58.63 19.92 -8.24
C SER A 47 59.84 19.54 -7.37
N GLY A 48 59.70 18.63 -6.39
CA GLY A 48 60.80 18.26 -5.50
C GLY A 48 60.43 17.39 -4.29
N THR A 49 61.12 17.62 -3.17
CA THR A 49 60.98 16.87 -1.89
C THR A 49 60.45 17.72 -0.74
N CYS A 50 60.08 18.96 -1.02
CA CYS A 50 59.44 19.83 -0.03
C CYS A 50 57.95 19.50 -0.02
N PRO A 51 57.31 19.47 1.17
CA PRO A 51 55.88 19.25 1.26
C PRO A 51 55.11 20.39 0.60
N LEU A 52 54.06 20.06 -0.15
CA LEU A 52 53.09 21.04 -0.62
C LEU A 52 52.30 21.57 0.58
N SER A 53 52.10 22.89 0.63
CA SER A 53 51.25 23.54 1.61
C SER A 53 50.29 24.48 0.91
N ILE A 54 48.99 24.29 1.15
CA ILE A 54 47.95 25.16 0.59
C ILE A 54 47.43 26.07 1.70
N ALA A 55 47.49 27.38 1.46
CA ALA A 55 46.99 28.35 2.42
C ALA A 55 45.45 28.28 2.55
N GLY A 56 44.96 28.45 3.78
CA GLY A 56 43.53 28.49 4.07
C GLY A 56 42.85 29.75 3.52
N ASN A 57 41.74 29.54 2.84
CA ASN A 57 40.78 30.54 2.39
C ASN A 57 39.43 29.85 2.17
N ALA A 58 38.37 30.62 1.93
CA ALA A 58 37.01 30.08 1.78
C ALA A 58 36.88 28.92 0.78
N VAL A 59 37.69 28.89 -0.28
CA VAL A 59 37.69 27.82 -1.29
C VAL A 59 38.53 26.62 -0.83
N SER A 60 39.78 26.84 -0.41
CA SER A 60 40.65 25.74 0.02
C SER A 60 40.16 25.07 1.30
N ASP A 61 39.47 25.81 2.18
CA ASP A 61 38.82 25.29 3.38
C ASP A 61 37.57 24.45 2.99
N ALA A 62 36.75 24.92 2.04
CA ALA A 62 35.55 24.21 1.60
C ALA A 62 35.88 22.90 0.86
N LEU A 63 37.01 22.85 0.15
CA LEU A 63 37.50 21.65 -0.53
C LEU A 63 38.33 20.75 0.38
N GLY A 64 38.57 21.14 1.64
CA GLY A 64 39.40 20.37 2.57
C GLY A 64 40.87 20.28 2.14
N LEU A 65 41.35 21.25 1.35
CA LEU A 65 42.70 21.32 0.79
C LEU A 65 43.64 22.19 1.62
N ALA A 66 43.14 22.99 2.56
CA ALA A 66 43.92 23.92 3.40
C ALA A 66 44.78 23.20 4.46
N VAL A 67 45.75 22.41 3.99
CA VAL A 67 46.63 21.56 4.80
C VAL A 67 48.05 21.58 4.22
N THR A 68 49.00 21.11 5.02
CA THR A 68 50.38 20.83 4.60
C THR A 68 50.58 19.32 4.49
N GLU A 69 51.21 18.85 3.42
CA GLU A 69 51.56 17.44 3.25
C GLU A 69 52.37 16.92 4.45
N GLY A 70 52.03 15.71 4.90
CA GLY A 70 52.75 15.03 5.96
C GLY A 70 54.01 14.36 5.44
N GLY A 71 55.19 14.87 5.83
CA GLY A 71 56.48 14.25 5.51
C GLY A 71 57.20 14.90 4.31
N THR A 72 58.16 14.21 3.73
CA THR A 72 58.95 14.66 2.55
C THR A 72 58.63 13.84 1.30
N ASP A 73 57.55 13.05 1.34
CA ASP A 73 57.15 12.14 0.28
C ASP A 73 56.04 12.77 -0.56
N ASN A 74 56.46 13.41 -1.66
CA ASN A 74 55.58 14.05 -2.63
C ASN A 74 54.81 13.04 -3.52
N SER A 75 54.93 11.73 -3.26
CA SER A 75 54.20 10.69 -4.01
C SER A 75 52.76 10.48 -3.53
N VAL A 76 52.37 11.09 -2.41
CA VAL A 76 51.00 11.06 -1.88
C VAL A 76 50.35 12.43 -2.13
N PRO A 77 49.40 12.53 -3.08
CA PRO A 77 48.73 13.80 -3.37
C PRO A 77 48.03 14.37 -2.12
N LEU A 78 48.02 15.69 -1.98
CA LEU A 78 47.03 16.38 -1.15
C LEU A 78 45.66 16.15 -1.74
N GLN A 79 44.90 15.28 -1.09
CA GLN A 79 43.50 15.07 -1.41
C GLN A 79 42.66 15.96 -0.51
N GLY A 80 41.76 16.70 -1.14
CA GLY A 80 40.73 17.43 -0.45
C GLY A 80 39.95 16.44 0.40
N ASN A 81 39.95 16.65 1.72
CA ASN A 81 39.00 15.97 2.58
C ASN A 81 37.64 16.60 2.28
N PHE A 82 37.02 16.19 1.16
CA PHE A 82 35.65 16.54 0.84
C PHE A 82 34.88 16.30 2.11
N VAL A 83 34.34 17.37 2.68
CA VAL A 83 33.35 17.21 3.72
C VAL A 83 32.21 16.45 3.02
N PRO A 84 32.00 15.15 3.29
CA PRO A 84 30.83 14.47 2.73
C PRO A 84 29.63 15.32 3.12
N ILE A 85 28.57 15.32 2.31
CA ILE A 85 27.31 15.98 2.67
C ILE A 85 27.00 15.58 4.11
N LYS A 86 27.19 16.49 5.06
CA LYS A 86 27.18 16.14 6.48
C LYS A 86 25.78 15.73 6.91
N LEU A 87 24.76 16.19 6.19
CA LEU A 87 23.36 15.83 6.41
C LEU A 87 22.74 15.31 5.12
N GLN A 88 22.46 14.01 5.06
CA GLN A 88 21.78 13.40 3.92
C GLN A 88 20.34 13.05 4.29
N VAL A 89 19.39 13.41 3.42
CA VAL A 89 17.98 13.05 3.59
C VAL A 89 17.59 11.99 2.54
N THR A 90 16.96 10.92 2.99
CA THR A 90 16.36 9.89 2.12
C THR A 90 14.91 9.65 2.52
N LEU A 91 14.15 8.96 1.66
CA LEU A 91 12.89 8.36 2.10
C LEU A 91 13.17 7.21 3.06
N ASN A 92 12.22 6.93 3.96
CA ASN A 92 12.28 5.74 4.80
C ASN A 92 12.28 4.47 3.93
N THR A 93 13.01 3.45 4.37
CA THR A 93 13.04 2.13 3.70
C THR A 93 11.75 1.35 3.90
N THR A 94 10.99 1.66 4.95
CA THR A 94 9.66 1.13 5.24
C THR A 94 8.77 2.25 5.77
N GLY A 95 7.52 2.30 5.30
CA GLY A 95 6.57 3.36 5.67
C GLY A 95 6.79 4.66 4.88
N ASN A 96 5.95 5.65 5.18
CA ASN A 96 6.13 7.01 4.70
C ASN A 96 7.01 7.77 5.70
N GLY A 97 7.82 8.71 5.21
CA GLY A 97 8.67 9.54 6.06
C GLY A 97 10.06 9.76 5.47
N LEU A 98 10.87 10.50 6.21
CA LEU A 98 12.24 10.89 5.84
C LEU A 98 13.23 10.33 6.86
N THR A 99 14.34 9.76 6.38
CA THR A 99 15.48 9.41 7.22
C THR A 99 16.58 10.44 7.00
N ILE A 100 17.16 10.96 8.08
CA ILE A 100 18.23 11.97 8.04
C ILE A 100 19.50 11.36 8.63
N PHE A 101 20.54 11.25 7.82
CA PHE A 101 21.86 10.75 8.21
C PHE A 101 22.78 11.92 8.52
N ASP A 102 23.43 11.87 9.69
CA ASP A 102 24.48 12.82 10.07
C ASP A 102 25.87 12.19 9.99
N ALA A 103 26.66 12.62 9.01
CA ALA A 103 28.06 12.26 8.81
C ALA A 103 29.04 13.32 9.33
N SER A 104 28.57 14.28 10.13
CA SER A 104 29.38 15.37 10.70
C SER A 104 30.39 14.90 11.75
N GLY A 105 30.09 13.78 12.43
CA GLY A 105 30.93 13.23 13.51
C GLY A 105 30.93 14.05 14.81
N THR A 106 30.01 15.01 14.96
CA THR A 106 30.01 15.97 16.11
C THR A 106 29.08 15.58 17.27
N GLY A 107 28.46 14.40 17.21
CA GLY A 107 27.48 13.93 18.19
C GLY A 107 26.21 13.45 17.49
N PRO A 108 25.17 13.04 18.23
CA PRO A 108 23.90 12.66 17.63
C PRO A 108 23.22 13.88 17.01
N LEU A 109 22.61 13.70 15.85
CA LEU A 109 21.78 14.74 15.24
C LEU A 109 20.57 15.06 16.13
N GLU A 110 20.40 16.34 16.48
CA GLU A 110 19.22 16.84 17.18
C GLU A 110 18.44 17.81 16.28
N ILE A 111 17.17 17.50 16.05
CA ILE A 111 16.23 18.36 15.33
C ILE A 111 15.19 18.86 16.33
N PRO A 112 15.21 20.14 16.71
CA PRO A 112 14.27 20.69 17.68
C PRO A 112 12.86 20.74 17.12
N ALA A 113 11.89 20.40 17.97
CA ALA A 113 10.47 20.43 17.65
C ALA A 113 10.01 21.84 17.25
N ASN A 114 9.52 21.96 16.02
CA ASN A 114 8.86 23.14 15.50
C ASN A 114 7.77 22.72 14.50
N GLU A 115 6.93 23.65 14.03
CA GLU A 115 5.80 23.32 13.15
C GLU A 115 6.23 22.58 11.87
N ILE A 116 7.39 22.93 11.30
CA ILE A 116 7.91 22.29 10.07
C ILE A 116 8.48 20.91 10.40
N ALA A 117 9.28 20.79 11.46
CA ALA A 117 9.86 19.52 11.88
C ALA A 117 8.76 18.49 12.21
N TYR A 118 7.72 18.92 12.92
CA TYR A 118 6.54 18.10 13.20
C TYR A 118 5.75 17.76 11.92
N ALA A 119 5.53 18.73 11.02
CA ALA A 119 4.80 18.48 9.76
C ALA A 119 5.55 17.53 8.80
N LEU A 120 6.87 17.44 8.93
CA LEU A 120 7.72 16.48 8.22
C LEU A 120 7.98 15.20 9.03
N GLY A 121 7.62 15.18 10.32
CA GLY A 121 7.82 14.09 11.27
C GLY A 121 9.29 13.78 11.59
N ILE A 122 10.17 14.78 11.50
CA ILE A 122 11.62 14.64 11.68
C ILE A 122 12.13 15.26 12.98
N ASP A 123 11.26 15.72 13.87
CA ASP A 123 11.71 16.21 15.18
C ASP A 123 12.18 15.04 16.06
N GLY A 124 13.32 15.23 16.75
CA GLY A 124 13.89 14.18 17.57
C GLY A 124 15.40 14.21 17.65
N ILE A 125 15.94 13.19 18.32
CA ILE A 125 17.38 12.97 18.49
C ILE A 125 17.72 11.63 17.87
N GLU A 126 18.74 11.61 17.01
CA GLU A 126 19.28 10.40 16.41
C GLU A 126 19.67 9.39 17.49
N THR A 127 19.20 8.15 17.33
CA THR A 127 19.45 7.09 18.31
C THR A 127 20.76 6.37 17.96
N GLY A 128 21.83 6.70 18.68
CA GLY A 128 23.10 5.97 18.60
C GLY A 128 24.29 6.86 18.27
N THR A 129 25.42 6.24 17.96
CA THR A 129 26.66 6.92 17.56
C THR A 129 27.15 6.43 16.19
N ASP A 130 26.36 5.61 15.50
CA ASP A 130 26.70 5.07 14.19
C ASP A 130 26.19 6.02 13.11
N PRO A 131 27.08 6.71 12.36
CA PRO A 131 26.67 7.63 11.29
C PRO A 131 25.96 6.94 10.11
N LEU A 132 25.91 5.61 10.09
CA LEU A 132 25.11 4.82 9.14
C LEU A 132 23.66 4.61 9.60
N VAL A 133 23.30 4.99 10.83
CA VAL A 133 21.95 4.83 11.40
C VAL A 133 21.35 6.21 11.63
N GLY A 134 20.72 6.76 10.59
CA GLY A 134 20.14 8.09 10.64
C GLY A 134 18.90 8.20 11.54
N LEU A 135 18.55 9.44 11.89
CA LEU A 135 17.29 9.80 12.51
C LEU A 135 16.14 9.44 11.56
N VAL A 136 15.36 8.43 11.93
CA VAL A 136 14.18 7.99 11.17
C VAL A 136 13.00 8.85 11.62
N GLY A 137 12.49 9.67 10.71
CA GLY A 137 11.29 10.45 10.94
C GLY A 137 10.04 9.59 10.82
N ASP A 138 9.06 9.86 11.68
CA ASP A 138 7.74 9.26 11.65
C ASP A 138 6.84 9.95 10.61
N GLU A 139 5.77 9.30 10.18
CA GLU A 139 4.75 9.94 9.35
C GLU A 139 3.77 10.69 10.27
N PRO A 140 3.72 12.03 10.25
CA PRO A 140 2.85 12.80 11.14
C PRO A 140 1.38 12.74 10.73
N ASN A 141 1.09 12.40 9.46
CA ASN A 141 -0.27 12.33 8.94
C ASN A 141 -0.51 11.05 8.11
N PRO A 142 -0.53 9.87 8.75
CA PRO A 142 -0.68 8.61 8.03
C PRO A 142 -2.06 8.55 7.37
N LYS A 143 -2.08 8.54 6.03
CA LYS A 143 -3.30 8.26 5.25
C LYS A 143 -3.49 6.76 5.14
N GLU A 144 -4.31 6.23 6.02
CA GLU A 144 -4.52 4.79 6.13
C GLU A 144 -5.84 4.30 5.54
N SER A 145 -5.88 2.99 5.29
CA SER A 145 -7.07 2.27 4.82
C SER A 145 -8.17 2.30 5.88
N THR A 146 -9.30 2.96 5.57
CA THR A 146 -10.46 3.10 6.45
C THR A 146 -11.27 1.80 6.55
N GLY A 147 -10.70 0.75 7.15
CA GLY A 147 -11.36 -0.54 7.33
C GLY A 147 -11.26 -1.07 8.75
N VAL A 148 -12.23 -1.92 9.15
CA VAL A 148 -12.27 -2.54 10.49
C VAL A 148 -10.99 -3.34 10.79
N LEU A 149 -10.46 -4.06 9.81
CA LEU A 149 -9.23 -4.84 10.00
C LEU A 149 -7.99 -3.95 10.21
N SER A 150 -7.93 -2.80 9.55
CA SER A 150 -6.88 -1.80 9.80
C SER A 150 -7.02 -1.21 11.20
N LEU A 151 -8.23 -0.88 11.64
CA LEU A 151 -8.50 -0.42 13.00
C LEU A 151 -8.08 -1.44 14.07
N LEU A 152 -8.34 -2.73 13.85
CA LEU A 152 -7.94 -3.80 14.77
C LEU A 152 -6.41 -4.00 14.81
N SER A 153 -5.75 -3.94 13.65
CA SER A 153 -4.28 -4.01 13.58
C SER A 153 -3.61 -2.81 14.26
N ARG A 154 -4.20 -1.61 14.13
CA ARG A 154 -3.73 -0.43 14.85
C ARG A 154 -3.94 -0.54 16.34
N LEU A 155 -5.10 -1.04 16.77
CA LEU A 155 -5.35 -1.28 18.19
C LEU A 155 -4.29 -2.22 18.77
N GLU A 156 -3.94 -3.28 18.04
CA GLU A 156 -2.86 -4.19 18.41
C GLU A 156 -1.53 -3.47 18.59
N ASN A 157 -1.10 -2.69 17.58
CA ASN A 157 0.16 -1.96 17.63
C ASN A 157 0.17 -0.93 18.77
N SER A 158 -0.89 -0.13 18.90
CA SER A 158 -1.00 0.86 19.98
C SER A 158 -1.01 0.24 21.37
N LEU A 159 -1.56 -0.98 21.53
CA LEU A 159 -1.48 -1.74 22.78
C LEU A 159 -0.08 -2.29 23.05
N ARG A 160 0.68 -2.66 22.02
CA ARG A 160 2.09 -3.09 22.14
C ARG A 160 3.00 -1.91 22.52
N ASP A 161 2.74 -0.75 21.93
CA ASP A 161 3.57 0.45 22.08
C ASP A 161 3.17 1.32 23.28
N GLY A 162 2.06 0.99 23.96
CA GLY A 162 1.57 1.74 25.13
C GLY A 162 1.04 3.14 24.79
N ASN A 163 0.53 3.34 23.57
CA ASN A 163 0.04 4.64 23.10
C ASN A 163 -1.43 4.87 23.50
N ASP A 164 -1.66 5.29 24.75
CA ASP A 164 -2.99 5.51 25.33
C ASP A 164 -3.85 6.52 24.55
N GLN A 165 -3.22 7.55 23.97
CA GLN A 165 -3.92 8.56 23.19
C GLN A 165 -4.50 7.99 21.90
N GLU A 166 -3.72 7.16 21.19
CA GLU A 166 -4.17 6.51 19.96
C GLU A 166 -5.22 5.43 20.26
N ILE A 167 -5.10 4.69 21.38
CA ILE A 167 -6.12 3.74 21.84
C ILE A 167 -7.47 4.46 22.03
N GLY A 168 -7.48 5.63 22.69
CA GLY A 168 -8.70 6.42 22.89
C GLY A 168 -9.34 6.85 21.57
N ARG A 169 -8.54 7.25 20.58
CA ARG A 169 -9.02 7.61 19.24
C ARG A 169 -9.58 6.41 18.49
N ILE A 170 -8.89 5.26 18.55
CA ILE A 170 -9.32 4.01 17.92
C ILE A 170 -10.66 3.54 18.51
N GLY A 171 -10.87 3.70 19.82
CA GLY A 171 -12.14 3.38 20.47
C GLY A 171 -13.34 4.05 19.80
N GLY A 172 -13.28 5.38 19.59
CA GLY A 172 -14.36 6.11 18.92
C GLY A 172 -14.58 5.71 17.45
N LEU A 173 -13.51 5.32 16.76
CA LEU A 173 -13.60 4.80 15.39
C LEU A 173 -14.22 3.40 15.34
N LEU A 174 -13.90 2.53 16.32
CA LEU A 174 -14.50 1.21 16.45
C LEU A 174 -16.00 1.30 16.74
N ASP A 175 -16.44 2.21 17.60
CA ASP A 175 -17.87 2.46 17.86
C ASP A 175 -18.63 2.83 16.57
N THR A 176 -18.00 3.66 15.74
CA THR A 176 -18.56 4.05 14.44
C THR A 176 -18.73 2.85 13.51
N GLU A 177 -17.73 1.97 13.45
CA GLU A 177 -17.80 0.77 12.63
C GLU A 177 -18.75 -0.30 13.20
N ILE A 178 -18.86 -0.43 14.52
CA ILE A 178 -19.89 -1.27 15.16
C ILE A 178 -21.29 -0.78 14.77
N ALA A 179 -21.52 0.53 14.81
CA ALA A 179 -22.78 1.12 14.38
C ALA A 179 -23.06 0.86 12.89
N ARG A 180 -22.03 0.89 12.03
CA ARG A 180 -22.15 0.53 10.61
C ARG A 180 -22.55 -0.94 10.44
N VAL A 181 -21.87 -1.86 11.12
CA VAL A 181 -22.17 -3.30 11.04
C VAL A 181 -23.59 -3.60 11.54
N ASN A 182 -24.01 -2.98 12.64
CA ASN A 182 -25.37 -3.13 13.16
C ASN A 182 -26.43 -2.65 12.15
N ARG A 183 -26.18 -1.54 11.45
CA ARG A 183 -27.06 -1.07 10.37
C ARG A 183 -27.18 -2.08 9.23
N VAL A 184 -26.06 -2.63 8.77
CA VAL A 184 -26.05 -3.67 7.72
C VAL A 184 -26.79 -4.93 8.17
N ARG A 185 -26.58 -5.38 9.42
CA ARG A 185 -27.32 -6.50 10.01
C ARG A 185 -28.82 -6.23 10.06
N GLY A 186 -29.22 -5.00 10.38
CA GLY A 186 -30.62 -4.57 10.35
C GLY A 186 -31.24 -4.67 8.95
N ASP A 187 -30.52 -4.20 7.91
CA ASP A 187 -30.97 -4.31 6.52
C ASP A 187 -31.05 -5.76 6.03
N ILE A 188 -30.10 -6.61 6.46
CA ILE A 188 -30.17 -8.05 6.17
C ILE A 188 -31.41 -8.66 6.84
N GLY A 189 -31.69 -8.29 8.10
CA GLY A 189 -32.87 -8.76 8.82
C GLY A 189 -34.19 -8.36 8.13
N SER A 190 -34.30 -7.12 7.65
CA SER A 190 -35.49 -6.67 6.91
C SER A 190 -35.67 -7.44 5.60
N ARG A 191 -34.59 -7.65 4.83
CA ARG A 191 -34.62 -8.45 3.59
C ARG A 191 -35.00 -9.90 3.87
N MET A 192 -34.51 -10.48 4.96
CA MET A 192 -34.88 -11.84 5.37
C MET A 192 -36.38 -11.93 5.66
N SER A 193 -36.94 -10.96 6.38
CA SER A 193 -38.39 -10.91 6.64
C SER A 193 -39.21 -10.83 5.34
N VAL A 194 -38.76 -10.03 4.37
CA VAL A 194 -39.41 -9.94 3.05
C VAL A 194 -39.33 -11.27 2.28
N LEU A 195 -38.19 -11.96 2.35
CA LEU A 195 -38.02 -13.28 1.74
C LEU A 195 -38.92 -14.33 2.40
N GLU A 196 -39.05 -14.31 3.74
CA GLU A 196 -39.95 -15.21 4.47
C GLU A 196 -41.42 -14.97 4.11
N GLU A 197 -41.85 -13.71 4.04
CA GLU A 197 -43.21 -13.35 3.60
C GLU A 197 -43.47 -13.82 2.16
N SER A 198 -42.51 -13.59 1.25
CA SER A 198 -42.61 -14.05 -0.12
C SER A 198 -42.67 -15.58 -0.22
N ASN A 199 -41.90 -16.30 0.60
CA ASN A 199 -41.93 -17.77 0.64
C ASN A 199 -43.28 -18.31 1.13
N ASN A 200 -43.85 -17.71 2.19
CA ASN A 200 -45.18 -18.08 2.67
C ASN A 200 -46.25 -17.84 1.60
N ARG A 201 -46.21 -16.69 0.93
CA ARG A 201 -47.14 -16.38 -0.17
C ARG A 201 -47.01 -17.36 -1.34
N LEU A 202 -45.80 -17.79 -1.69
CA LEU A 202 -45.58 -18.79 -2.73
C LEU A 202 -46.14 -20.15 -2.34
N LYS A 203 -45.99 -20.58 -1.08
CA LYS A 203 -46.61 -21.82 -0.58
C LYS A 203 -48.13 -21.76 -0.61
N ASP A 204 -48.73 -20.64 -0.20
CA ASP A 204 -50.18 -20.44 -0.27
C ASP A 204 -50.68 -20.46 -1.73
N GLN A 205 -49.93 -19.85 -2.65
CA GLN A 205 -50.22 -19.90 -4.08
C GLN A 205 -50.11 -21.33 -4.63
N GLU A 206 -49.11 -22.10 -4.21
CA GLU A 206 -48.95 -23.49 -4.61
C GLU A 206 -50.16 -24.34 -4.17
N VAL A 207 -50.62 -24.18 -2.93
CA VAL A 207 -51.82 -24.88 -2.42
C VAL A 207 -53.06 -24.49 -3.23
N LYS A 208 -53.30 -23.20 -3.43
CA LYS A 208 -54.45 -22.71 -4.22
C LYS A 208 -54.44 -23.22 -5.66
N ILE A 209 -53.27 -23.30 -6.29
CA ILE A 209 -53.13 -23.85 -7.64
C ILE A 209 -53.45 -25.34 -7.63
N LYS A 210 -52.96 -26.10 -6.64
CA LYS A 210 -53.30 -27.54 -6.51
C LYS A 210 -54.80 -27.76 -6.29
N GLU A 211 -55.43 -26.96 -5.44
CA GLU A 211 -56.89 -27.00 -5.22
C GLU A 211 -57.67 -26.67 -6.49
N ALA A 212 -57.25 -25.64 -7.24
CA ALA A 212 -57.88 -25.28 -8.50
C ALA A 212 -57.76 -26.40 -9.55
N ILE A 213 -56.58 -27.02 -9.67
CA ILE A 213 -56.35 -28.17 -10.55
C ILE A 213 -57.22 -29.36 -10.12
N SER A 214 -57.23 -29.71 -8.83
CA SER A 214 -58.04 -30.83 -8.32
C SER A 214 -59.54 -30.62 -8.58
N ASN A 215 -60.09 -29.44 -8.29
CA ASN A 215 -61.50 -29.13 -8.55
C ASN A 215 -61.89 -29.25 -10.03
N GLU A 216 -61.03 -28.77 -10.93
CA GLU A 216 -61.28 -28.82 -12.39
C GLU A 216 -61.24 -30.27 -12.91
N PHE A 217 -60.19 -31.02 -12.56
CA PHE A 217 -59.98 -32.37 -13.12
C PHE A 217 -60.78 -33.47 -12.41
N GLU A 218 -60.98 -33.41 -11.08
CA GLU A 218 -61.71 -34.45 -10.36
C GLU A 218 -63.22 -34.41 -10.62
N THR A 219 -63.79 -33.20 -10.80
CA THR A 219 -65.20 -33.05 -11.16
C THR A 219 -65.48 -33.63 -12.55
N ASP A 220 -64.64 -33.32 -13.53
CA ASP A 220 -64.77 -33.82 -14.90
C ASP A 220 -64.62 -35.35 -14.97
N LEU A 221 -63.61 -35.93 -14.30
CA LEU A 221 -63.46 -37.40 -14.23
C LEU A 221 -64.69 -38.10 -13.62
N THR A 222 -65.31 -37.50 -12.61
CA THR A 222 -66.52 -38.06 -11.99
C THR A 222 -67.69 -38.06 -12.97
N GLU A 223 -67.89 -36.97 -13.73
CA GLU A 223 -68.94 -36.85 -14.73
C GLU A 223 -68.75 -37.86 -15.89
N VAL A 224 -67.51 -38.00 -16.39
CA VAL A 224 -67.16 -38.98 -17.43
C VAL A 224 -67.43 -40.42 -16.97
N ILE A 225 -67.08 -40.77 -15.73
CA ILE A 225 -67.32 -42.11 -15.18
C ILE A 225 -68.83 -42.40 -15.09
N ILE A 226 -69.62 -41.42 -14.66
CA ILE A 226 -71.08 -41.56 -14.59
C ILE A 226 -71.65 -41.78 -15.99
N GLU A 227 -71.22 -40.98 -16.98
CA GLU A 227 -71.70 -41.11 -18.35
C GLU A 227 -71.35 -42.48 -18.96
N ILE A 228 -70.12 -42.96 -18.77
CA ILE A 228 -69.69 -44.29 -19.24
C ILE A 228 -70.53 -45.39 -18.58
N THR A 229 -70.77 -45.31 -17.27
CA THR A 229 -71.56 -46.31 -16.54
C THR A 229 -73.02 -46.32 -17.01
N GLN A 230 -73.61 -45.15 -17.25
CA GLN A 230 -74.95 -45.03 -17.80
C GLN A 230 -75.05 -45.64 -19.20
N ARG A 231 -74.08 -45.34 -20.08
CA ARG A 231 -74.01 -45.94 -21.43
C ARG A 231 -73.82 -47.45 -21.38
N GLN A 232 -72.99 -47.97 -20.48
CA GLN A 232 -72.81 -49.42 -20.28
C GLN A 232 -74.10 -50.09 -19.81
N ASN A 233 -74.81 -49.49 -18.86
CA ASN A 233 -76.09 -50.01 -18.37
C ASN A 233 -77.15 -50.00 -19.48
N ALA A 234 -77.26 -48.92 -20.25
CA ALA A 234 -78.17 -48.83 -21.39
C ALA A 234 -77.83 -49.86 -22.48
N PHE A 235 -76.54 -50.08 -22.76
CA PHE A 235 -76.10 -51.09 -23.70
C PHE A 235 -76.43 -52.52 -23.23
N GLN A 236 -76.18 -52.85 -21.96
CA GLN A 236 -76.57 -54.14 -21.39
C GLN A 236 -78.08 -54.37 -21.43
N ALA A 237 -78.88 -53.36 -21.10
CA ALA A 237 -80.33 -53.42 -21.22
C ALA A 237 -80.77 -53.68 -22.67
N ASN A 238 -80.19 -52.97 -23.65
CA ASN A 238 -80.46 -53.19 -25.07
C ASN A 238 -80.08 -54.61 -25.53
N LEU A 239 -78.95 -55.16 -25.06
CA LEU A 239 -78.56 -56.54 -25.34
C LEU A 239 -79.56 -57.55 -24.75
N GLN A 240 -80.03 -57.33 -23.52
CA GLN A 240 -81.04 -58.19 -22.89
C GLN A 240 -82.37 -58.13 -23.65
N VAL A 241 -82.85 -56.94 -24.00
CA VAL A 241 -84.08 -56.75 -24.78
C VAL A 241 -83.95 -57.42 -26.15
N THR A 242 -82.81 -57.25 -26.82
CA THR A 242 -82.54 -57.87 -28.12
C THR A 242 -82.49 -59.40 -28.00
N SER A 243 -81.85 -59.94 -26.95
CA SER A 243 -81.80 -61.38 -26.68
C SER A 243 -83.20 -61.95 -26.42
N GLN A 244 -84.03 -61.28 -25.63
CA GLN A 244 -85.42 -61.66 -25.39
C GLN A 244 -86.26 -61.62 -26.68
N ALA A 245 -86.09 -60.58 -27.50
CA ALA A 245 -86.76 -60.46 -28.79
C ALA A 245 -86.37 -61.60 -29.74
N LEU A 246 -85.08 -61.94 -29.84
CA LEU A 246 -84.59 -63.05 -30.65
C LEU A 246 -85.08 -64.43 -30.15
N GLN A 247 -85.20 -64.62 -28.83
CA GLN A 247 -85.77 -65.86 -28.28
C GLN A 247 -87.25 -66.00 -28.61
N LEU A 248 -88.03 -64.91 -28.52
CA LEU A 248 -89.46 -64.92 -28.89
C LEU A 248 -89.68 -65.20 -30.38
N THR A 249 -88.86 -64.66 -31.27
CA THR A 249 -89.00 -64.91 -32.72
C THR A 249 -88.68 -66.35 -33.10
N LEU A 250 -87.68 -66.96 -32.45
CA LEU A 250 -87.34 -68.36 -32.67
C LEU A 250 -88.42 -69.30 -32.11
N LEU A 251 -89.00 -69.01 -30.94
CA LEU A 251 -90.09 -69.80 -30.38
C LEU A 251 -91.40 -69.66 -31.16
N SER A 252 -91.61 -68.52 -31.84
CA SER A 252 -92.77 -68.27 -32.70
C SER A 252 -92.63 -68.84 -34.13
N TYR A 253 -91.44 -69.28 -34.53
CA TYR A 253 -91.16 -69.85 -35.86
C TYR A 253 -91.27 -71.39 -35.88
N LEU A 254 -91.23 -72.04 -34.72
CA LEU A 254 -91.50 -73.47 -34.52
C LEU A 254 -92.98 -73.73 -34.25
#